data_AF-A0A1S3QR37-F1
#
_entry.id   AF-A0A1S3QR37-F1
#
_cell.length_a   1.000
_cell.length_b   1.000
_cell.length_c   1.000
_cell.angle_alpha   90.00
_cell.angle_beta   90.00
_cell.angle_gamma   90.00
#
_symmetry.space_group_name_H-M   'P 1'
#
loop_
_entity.id
_entity.type
_entity.pdbx_description
1 polymer ?
#
loop_
_entity_poly.entity_id
_entity_poly.type
_entity_poly.pdbx_seq_one_letter_code
_entity_poly.pdbx_strand_id
1 'polypeptide(L)'
;MFSRPVLSVGYHKIVEIPAGATNIRIQESVKTRNYLALRTRSGVSIINGNWAIDRPGLIVAVGTRLTYRRPNEIRSRTGESITAPGPTKEELHLYLIYQQPGPSVYYEYSLPLHDTHTSPEPHTHSNTPPAILPLVETVGPTYSGSDDVNSGMGVAINDVSGGRGHPNHVPSDPVVNPDLLAPSYGWISSGHTACSTSCGGGRRQVLWVCVETESKTTVPGDLCSHAQRPQNQEVDCNTQPCPAFWDLGEWSECTRTCGPGSQQRQVICRQALRNHSNSTATLVAVETAQCGGHDRPETTTSCQLKICSEWQILSEWSPCSVPCGVGQSSREVVCVGNQGDVEGDDQCNLGVKPAPLQNCDMGPCARNWFTSPWSTRCSTECGEGSRSRSAVCLLDHVTNLPLDGCDGARPQEVMSCDAGPCHHRLEWYTGPWGQCSAECGNGTQTRGVACLLHDNGRLEAVDQSNCSHLDRPMSSQSCHLKVCGVQWYATDWSTCSRSCDGGYRVREVCCLADNVTPSDLCDFSATPESREECNNQPCLPETVSSCSDQYYNCVVVVQARLCVYSYYRTACCSSCSVITHTHSSRTTSAGIDFPR
;
A
#
# COMPACT_ATOMS: atom_id res chain seq x y z
N MET A 1 11.09 28.08 -0.12
CA MET A 1 11.40 27.14 -1.22
C MET A 1 12.52 26.24 -0.77
N PHE A 2 12.40 24.94 -1.02
CA PHE A 2 13.44 23.94 -0.74
C PHE A 2 13.88 23.26 -2.03
N SER A 3 15.19 23.21 -2.26
CA SER A 3 15.82 22.50 -3.37
C SER A 3 17.19 22.00 -2.91
N ARG A 4 17.39 20.68 -2.91
CA ARG A 4 18.70 20.03 -2.73
C ARG A 4 18.92 19.03 -3.87
N PRO A 5 20.12 18.98 -4.48
CA PRO A 5 20.33 18.21 -5.72
C PRO A 5 20.31 16.69 -5.50
N VAL A 6 20.82 16.23 -4.35
CA VAL A 6 20.85 14.82 -3.93
C VAL A 6 20.57 14.75 -2.43
N LEU A 7 19.79 13.74 -2.04
CA LEU A 7 19.55 13.33 -0.66
C LEU A 7 19.61 11.79 -0.59
N SER A 8 19.70 11.21 0.62
CA SER A 8 19.49 9.78 0.85
C SER A 8 18.00 9.42 0.70
N VAL A 9 17.68 8.15 0.45
CA VAL A 9 16.28 7.67 0.44
C VAL A 9 15.72 7.69 1.87
N GLY A 10 14.58 8.34 2.09
CA GLY A 10 13.97 8.46 3.42
C GLY A 10 13.24 9.79 3.66
N TYR A 11 12.87 10.05 4.92
CA TYR A 11 12.14 11.25 5.36
C TYR A 11 13.11 12.42 5.66
N HIS A 12 13.06 13.48 4.86
CA HIS A 12 13.85 14.71 5.05
C HIS A 12 12.98 15.88 5.46
N LYS A 13 13.24 16.50 6.61
CA LYS A 13 12.48 17.65 7.09
C LYS A 13 12.76 18.88 6.22
N ILE A 14 11.70 19.53 5.74
CA ILE A 14 11.73 20.71 4.87
C ILE A 14 11.62 22.00 5.68
N VAL A 15 10.59 22.11 6.51
CA VAL A 15 10.25 23.34 7.27
C VAL A 15 9.32 23.03 8.44
N GLU A 16 9.30 23.94 9.41
CA GLU A 16 8.35 24.00 10.51
C GLU A 16 7.29 25.07 10.22
N ILE A 17 6.02 24.69 10.40
CA ILE A 17 4.86 25.56 10.25
C ILE A 17 4.23 25.69 11.65
N PRO A 18 4.37 26.85 12.32
CA PRO A 18 4.00 26.96 13.73
C PRO A 18 2.48 26.91 13.96
N ALA A 19 2.09 26.76 15.23
CA ALA A 19 0.70 26.93 15.64
C ALA A 19 0.20 28.36 15.31
N GLY A 20 -1.08 28.49 14.99
CA GLY A 20 -1.69 29.74 14.51
C GLY A 20 -1.51 30.00 13.00
N ALA A 21 -0.79 29.15 12.26
CA ALA A 21 -0.59 29.32 10.82
C ALA A 21 -1.89 29.16 10.03
N THR A 22 -2.14 30.11 9.14
CA THR A 22 -3.29 30.20 8.22
C THR A 22 -2.82 30.22 6.76
N ASN A 23 -3.74 30.00 5.83
CA ASN A 23 -3.48 30.03 4.38
C ASN A 23 -2.25 29.20 3.95
N ILE A 24 -2.12 27.99 4.50
CA ILE A 24 -1.01 27.08 4.24
C ILE A 24 -1.15 26.51 2.82
N ARG A 25 -0.13 26.70 2.00
CA ARG A 25 -0.01 26.08 0.67
C ARG A 25 1.37 25.48 0.51
N ILE A 26 1.41 24.19 0.20
CA ILE A 26 2.62 23.40 -0.04
C ILE A 26 2.47 22.71 -1.39
N GLN A 27 3.45 22.85 -2.27
CA GLN A 27 3.39 22.32 -3.63
C GLN A 27 4.77 21.92 -4.16
N GLU A 28 4.86 20.72 -4.71
CA GLU A 28 6.00 20.25 -5.50
C GLU A 28 6.00 20.92 -6.89
N SER A 29 7.16 21.39 -7.33
CA SER A 29 7.36 22.17 -8.57
C SER A 29 6.99 21.42 -9.84
N VAL A 30 7.31 20.13 -9.89
CA VAL A 30 7.12 19.21 -11.02
C VAL A 30 6.89 17.82 -10.43
N LYS A 31 5.91 17.08 -10.97
CA LYS A 31 5.62 15.70 -10.57
C LYS A 31 6.86 14.80 -10.58
N THR A 32 7.31 14.36 -9.40
CA THR A 32 8.40 13.37 -9.25
C THR A 32 7.88 12.03 -8.68
N ARG A 33 8.78 11.14 -8.26
CA ARG A 33 8.48 9.93 -7.47
C ARG A 33 8.47 10.17 -5.96
N ASN A 34 8.85 11.37 -5.51
CA ASN A 34 8.88 11.74 -4.09
C ASN A 34 7.45 11.95 -3.54
N TYR A 35 7.32 12.02 -2.21
CA TYR A 35 6.05 12.27 -1.52
C TYR A 35 6.20 13.37 -0.46
N LEU A 36 5.17 14.17 -0.25
CA LEU A 36 5.09 15.16 0.83
C LEU A 36 4.45 14.51 2.06
N ALA A 37 5.06 14.64 3.23
CA ALA A 37 4.53 14.09 4.47
C ALA A 37 4.38 15.19 5.54
N LEU A 38 3.35 15.08 6.38
CA LEU A 38 3.13 15.98 7.51
C LEU A 38 3.12 15.20 8.82
N ARG A 39 3.81 15.74 9.82
CA ARG A 39 3.82 15.25 11.20
C ARG A 39 3.55 16.41 12.16
N THR A 40 2.98 16.13 13.33
CA THR A 40 3.00 17.07 14.46
C THR A 40 4.41 17.14 15.05
N ARG A 41 4.69 18.19 15.85
CA ARG A 41 5.86 18.21 16.74
C ARG A 41 5.91 17.04 17.73
N SER A 42 4.76 16.45 18.09
CA SER A 42 4.66 15.23 18.91
C SER A 42 4.94 13.94 18.13
N GLY A 43 5.31 14.01 16.85
CA GLY A 43 5.68 12.85 16.01
C GLY A 43 4.49 12.10 15.38
N VAL A 44 3.25 12.47 15.72
CA VAL A 44 2.03 11.90 15.13
C VAL A 44 2.01 12.23 13.64
N SER A 45 1.83 11.21 12.80
CA SER A 45 1.80 11.39 11.34
C SER A 45 0.39 11.68 10.85
N ILE A 46 0.26 12.66 9.96
CA ILE A 46 -1.01 13.21 9.48
C ILE A 46 -1.21 12.90 7.99
N ILE A 47 -0.11 12.91 7.22
CA ILE A 47 -0.07 12.59 5.78
C ILE A 47 1.22 11.83 5.48
N ASN A 48 1.13 10.73 4.75
CA ASN A 48 2.22 9.86 4.29
C ASN A 48 3.16 9.43 5.44
N GLY A 49 2.56 8.92 6.51
CA GLY A 49 3.25 8.50 7.73
C GLY A 49 3.74 7.06 7.74
N ASN A 50 4.79 6.78 8.53
CA ASN A 50 5.21 5.42 8.91
C ASN A 50 5.44 4.47 7.70
N TRP A 51 6.00 5.01 6.61
CA TRP A 51 6.21 4.33 5.32
C TRP A 51 4.92 3.93 4.55
N ALA A 52 3.73 4.27 5.07
CA ALA A 52 2.47 4.20 4.34
C ALA A 52 2.22 5.48 3.53
N ILE A 53 1.50 5.34 2.42
CA ILE A 53 1.06 6.44 1.56
C ILE A 53 -0.46 6.57 1.66
N ASP A 54 -0.93 7.76 2.01
CA ASP A 54 -2.34 8.06 2.18
C ASP A 54 -3.05 8.26 0.83
N ARG A 55 -4.38 8.12 0.83
CA ARG A 55 -5.20 8.43 -0.34
C ARG A 55 -5.41 9.94 -0.46
N PRO A 56 -5.27 10.54 -1.66
CA PRO A 56 -5.62 11.94 -1.88
C PRO A 56 -7.07 12.24 -1.47
N GLY A 57 -7.31 13.34 -0.76
CA GLY A 57 -8.60 13.63 -0.13
C GLY A 57 -8.57 14.80 0.84
N LEU A 58 -9.58 14.87 1.71
CA LEU A 58 -9.69 15.83 2.80
C LEU A 58 -9.41 15.13 4.13
N ILE A 59 -8.47 15.65 4.90
CA ILE A 59 -8.02 15.13 6.20
C ILE A 59 -8.27 16.21 7.25
N VAL A 60 -8.96 15.88 8.35
CA VAL A 60 -9.24 16.82 9.44
C VAL A 60 -8.27 16.53 10.58
N ALA A 61 -7.32 17.44 10.82
CA ALA A 61 -6.26 17.28 11.80
C ALA A 61 -5.73 18.63 12.27
N VAL A 62 -5.12 18.66 13.46
CA VAL A 62 -4.43 19.85 14.02
C VAL A 62 -5.32 21.12 14.00
N GLY A 63 -6.62 20.93 14.24
CA GLY A 63 -7.62 22.00 14.30
C GLY A 63 -8.10 22.56 12.96
N THR A 64 -7.60 22.08 11.82
CA THR A 64 -7.99 22.58 10.49
C THR A 64 -8.29 21.45 9.49
N ARG A 65 -8.65 21.80 8.25
CA ARG A 65 -8.88 20.86 7.15
C ARG A 65 -7.71 20.90 6.17
N LEU A 66 -6.98 19.80 6.06
CA LEU A 66 -5.90 19.59 5.09
C LEU A 66 -6.48 18.97 3.83
N THR A 67 -6.21 19.55 2.67
CA THR A 67 -6.56 19.00 1.36
C THR A 67 -5.31 18.46 0.72
N TYR A 68 -5.21 17.14 0.59
CA TYR A 68 -4.07 16.43 0.01
C TYR A 68 -4.39 16.02 -1.42
N ARG A 69 -3.55 16.40 -2.39
CA ARG A 69 -3.78 16.16 -3.83
C ARG A 69 -2.53 15.62 -4.51
N ARG A 70 -2.68 14.45 -5.14
CA ARG A 70 -1.68 13.83 -6.01
C ARG A 70 -2.28 13.56 -7.40
N PRO A 71 -1.89 14.27 -8.46
CA PRO A 71 -2.50 14.13 -9.79
C PRO A 71 -2.18 12.77 -10.45
N ASN A 72 -3.17 11.88 -10.55
CA ASN A 72 -3.00 10.55 -11.14
C ASN A 72 -2.80 10.54 -12.67
N GLU A 73 -3.14 11.63 -13.37
CA GLU A 73 -3.08 11.65 -14.83
C GLU A 73 -1.65 11.54 -15.39
N ILE A 74 -1.50 10.76 -16.46
CA ILE A 74 -0.27 10.60 -17.24
C ILE A 74 0.11 11.92 -17.95
N ARG A 75 -0.87 12.77 -18.26
CA ARG A 75 -0.66 14.06 -18.95
C ARG A 75 -0.33 15.22 -18.01
N SER A 76 -0.58 15.10 -16.70
CA SER A 76 -0.30 16.20 -15.76
C SER A 76 1.16 16.24 -15.34
N ARG A 77 1.76 17.43 -15.44
CA ARG A 77 3.10 17.75 -14.91
C ARG A 77 3.06 18.35 -13.50
N THR A 78 1.87 18.72 -12.98
CA THR A 78 1.76 19.31 -11.64
C THR A 78 2.11 18.28 -10.57
N GLY A 79 2.97 18.70 -9.64
CA GLY A 79 3.43 17.84 -8.55
C GLY A 79 2.40 17.65 -7.45
N GLU A 80 2.83 16.93 -6.41
CA GLU A 80 2.05 16.72 -5.20
C GLU A 80 1.80 18.04 -4.44
N SER A 81 0.64 18.16 -3.78
CA SER A 81 0.28 19.38 -3.04
C SER A 81 -0.57 19.12 -1.80
N ILE A 82 -0.40 19.99 -0.79
CA ILE A 82 -1.14 20.00 0.46
C ILE A 82 -1.56 21.45 0.74
N THR A 83 -2.83 21.69 1.05
CA THR A 83 -3.33 23.03 1.43
C THR A 83 -4.23 22.99 2.65
N ALA A 84 -4.21 24.04 3.48
CA ALA A 84 -5.13 24.22 4.60
C ALA A 84 -5.45 25.70 4.86
N PRO A 85 -6.69 26.07 5.23
CA PRO A 85 -7.03 27.44 5.58
C PRO A 85 -6.42 27.86 6.94
N GLY A 86 -6.16 26.90 7.83
CA GLY A 86 -5.82 27.16 9.23
C GLY A 86 -7.02 27.64 10.06
N PRO A 87 -6.78 28.28 11.22
CA PRO A 87 -5.51 28.29 11.93
C PRO A 87 -5.12 26.87 12.39
N THR A 88 -3.83 26.54 12.41
CA THR A 88 -3.32 25.34 13.05
C THR A 88 -3.39 25.46 14.58
N LYS A 89 -3.78 24.40 15.29
CA LYS A 89 -3.73 24.35 16.76
C LYS A 89 -2.38 23.93 17.32
N GLU A 90 -1.58 23.22 16.53
CA GLU A 90 -0.26 22.71 16.89
C GLU A 90 0.74 22.99 15.77
N GLU A 91 2.02 22.82 16.08
CA GLU A 91 3.15 22.96 15.17
C GLU A 91 3.25 21.74 14.23
N LEU A 92 3.30 22.00 12.92
CA LEU A 92 3.41 21.00 11.85
C LEU A 92 4.84 20.97 11.28
N HIS A 93 5.40 19.77 11.14
CA HIS A 93 6.67 19.54 10.46
C HIS A 93 6.40 18.96 9.07
N LEU A 94 6.84 19.67 8.03
CA LEU A 94 6.79 19.19 6.65
C LEU A 94 8.03 18.36 6.33
N TYR A 95 7.81 17.19 5.74
CA TYR A 95 8.84 16.26 5.29
C TYR A 95 8.71 15.96 3.78
N LEU A 96 9.83 15.65 3.14
CA LEU A 96 9.91 15.01 1.84
C LEU A 96 10.30 13.54 2.04
N ILE A 97 9.50 12.60 1.57
CA ILE A 97 9.93 11.21 1.39
C ILE A 97 10.69 11.17 0.06
N TYR A 98 12.01 11.19 0.14
CA TYR A 98 12.90 11.25 -1.01
C TYR A 98 13.14 9.85 -1.60
N GLN A 99 13.00 9.74 -2.90
CA GLN A 99 13.17 8.55 -3.75
C GLN A 99 13.89 8.86 -5.07
N GLN A 100 13.85 10.10 -5.57
CA GLN A 100 14.45 10.49 -6.85
C GLN A 100 14.95 11.95 -6.84
N PRO A 101 16.11 12.26 -7.46
CA PRO A 101 16.57 13.65 -7.67
C PRO A 101 15.60 14.53 -8.47
N GLY A 102 15.77 15.85 -8.33
CA GLY A 102 14.97 16.87 -9.00
C GLY A 102 13.75 17.48 -8.26
N PRO A 103 13.37 17.14 -7.01
CA PRO A 103 12.25 17.81 -6.36
C PRO A 103 12.63 19.24 -5.96
N SER A 104 11.73 20.18 -6.18
CA SER A 104 11.74 21.46 -5.46
C SER A 104 10.37 21.68 -4.84
N VAL A 105 10.34 22.01 -3.55
CA VAL A 105 9.09 22.19 -2.80
C VAL A 105 8.92 23.67 -2.46
N TYR A 106 7.83 24.24 -2.96
CA TYR A 106 7.34 25.54 -2.55
C TYR A 106 6.41 25.37 -1.35
N TYR A 107 6.52 26.28 -0.39
CA TYR A 107 5.65 26.36 0.76
C TYR A 107 5.47 27.83 1.14
N GLU A 108 4.25 28.18 1.54
CA GLU A 108 3.86 29.48 2.07
C GLU A 108 2.78 29.29 3.15
N TYR A 109 2.75 30.20 4.11
CA TYR A 109 1.73 30.30 5.15
C TYR A 109 1.70 31.73 5.70
N SER A 110 0.65 32.07 6.43
CA SER A 110 0.44 33.39 7.05
C SER A 110 0.26 33.24 8.56
N LEU A 111 0.75 34.22 9.34
CA LEU A 111 0.61 34.24 10.80
C LEU A 111 -0.12 35.50 11.25
N PRO A 112 -0.96 35.43 12.30
CA PRO A 112 -1.55 36.61 12.91
C PRO A 112 -0.46 37.40 13.65
N LEU A 113 -0.36 38.70 13.36
CA LEU A 113 0.46 39.61 14.15
C LEU A 113 -0.11 39.70 15.57
N HIS A 114 0.77 39.60 16.58
CA HIS A 114 0.44 39.90 17.98
C HIS A 114 1.03 41.26 18.34
N ASP A 115 0.17 42.20 18.71
CA ASP A 115 0.60 43.45 19.34
C ASP A 115 1.12 43.16 20.76
N THR A 116 2.38 43.50 21.01
CA THR A 116 3.04 43.31 22.31
C THR A 116 3.04 44.61 23.11
N HIS A 117 2.02 44.79 23.97
CA HIS A 117 1.99 45.87 24.95
C HIS A 117 1.74 45.35 26.37
N THR A 118 2.77 45.44 27.23
CA THR A 118 2.81 44.82 28.56
C THR A 118 2.70 45.87 29.68
N SER A 119 1.76 45.71 30.61
CA SER A 119 1.69 46.42 31.90
C SER A 119 0.64 45.78 32.84
N PRO A 120 0.72 46.00 34.17
CA PRO A 120 1.10 44.88 35.04
C PRO A 120 0.04 44.40 36.06
N GLU A 121 0.43 43.33 36.76
CA GLU A 121 -0.23 42.70 37.92
C GLU A 121 -0.40 43.66 39.13
N PRO A 122 -1.23 43.33 40.16
CA PRO A 122 -0.70 42.53 41.29
C PRO A 122 -1.68 41.62 42.09
N HIS A 123 -1.18 40.42 42.42
CA HIS A 123 -1.25 39.72 43.73
C HIS A 123 -2.57 39.30 44.42
N THR A 124 -2.63 38.02 44.85
CA THR A 124 -2.64 37.66 46.30
C THR A 124 -2.27 36.18 46.54
N HIS A 125 -1.67 35.87 47.70
CA HIS A 125 -1.30 34.51 48.16
C HIS A 125 -2.37 33.91 49.10
N SER A 126 -2.39 32.57 49.31
CA SER A 126 -2.32 31.94 50.66
C SER A 126 -2.68 30.42 50.73
N ASN A 127 -1.65 29.58 50.92
CA ASN A 127 -1.59 28.43 51.87
C ASN A 127 -2.52 27.19 51.72
N THR A 128 -2.38 26.25 52.68
CA THR A 128 -2.49 24.77 52.51
C THR A 128 -3.22 24.07 53.71
N PRO A 129 -3.39 22.72 53.79
CA PRO A 129 -4.47 22.01 54.55
C PRO A 129 -4.00 21.50 55.96
N PRO A 130 -4.53 20.45 56.66
CA PRO A 130 -5.66 19.51 56.40
C PRO A 130 -6.53 19.02 57.62
N ALA A 131 -7.49 18.12 57.32
CA ALA A 131 -8.00 16.98 58.12
C ALA A 131 -8.91 17.21 59.37
N ILE A 132 -9.76 16.18 59.67
CA ILE A 132 -10.09 15.55 60.99
C ILE A 132 -11.44 14.74 60.94
N LEU A 133 -11.54 13.65 61.70
CA LEU A 133 -12.74 12.78 61.95
C LEU A 133 -13.16 12.94 63.46
N PRO A 134 -13.86 12.04 64.21
CA PRO A 134 -14.73 10.86 63.92
C PRO A 134 -16.01 10.74 64.84
N LEU A 135 -16.73 9.59 64.73
CA LEU A 135 -17.38 8.78 65.80
C LEU A 135 -18.77 9.12 66.47
N VAL A 136 -19.54 8.03 66.67
CA VAL A 136 -20.36 7.61 67.86
C VAL A 136 -21.90 7.83 67.94
N GLU A 137 -22.63 6.69 67.87
CA GLU A 137 -23.75 6.14 68.68
C GLU A 137 -24.99 7.03 69.09
N THR A 138 -26.17 6.53 69.49
CA THR A 138 -26.55 5.40 70.38
C THR A 138 -28.02 4.90 70.27
N VAL A 139 -28.25 3.60 70.60
CA VAL A 139 -29.40 3.02 71.35
C VAL A 139 -30.79 2.83 70.66
N GLY A 140 -31.45 1.70 70.99
CA GLY A 140 -32.86 1.32 70.65
C GLY A 140 -33.86 1.63 71.79
N PRO A 141 -34.81 0.74 72.21
CA PRO A 141 -35.00 -0.69 71.85
C PRO A 141 -36.48 -1.24 71.78
N THR A 142 -36.61 -2.56 71.57
CA THR A 142 -37.65 -3.51 72.10
C THR A 142 -39.17 -3.48 71.75
N TYR A 143 -39.58 -4.55 71.01
CA TYR A 143 -40.56 -5.61 71.35
C TYR A 143 -42.11 -5.53 71.12
N SER A 144 -42.65 -6.74 70.81
CA SER A 144 -44.07 -7.21 70.78
C SER A 144 -45.06 -6.58 69.77
N GLY A 145 -45.99 -7.33 69.15
CA GLY A 145 -46.21 -8.80 69.11
C GLY A 145 -47.60 -9.18 68.52
N SER A 146 -47.80 -10.46 68.13
CA SER A 146 -49.06 -11.12 67.67
C SER A 146 -49.75 -10.61 66.37
N ASP A 147 -50.43 -11.43 65.54
CA ASP A 147 -50.43 -12.90 65.33
C ASP A 147 -51.08 -13.31 63.97
N ASP A 148 -50.86 -14.58 63.58
CA ASP A 148 -51.64 -15.49 62.70
C ASP A 148 -51.90 -15.28 61.18
N VAL A 149 -51.08 -16.01 60.38
CA VAL A 149 -51.45 -17.21 59.57
C VAL A 149 -52.64 -17.17 58.58
N ASN A 150 -52.33 -17.24 57.27
CA ASN A 150 -52.63 -18.35 56.32
C ASN A 150 -52.26 -17.96 54.86
N SER A 151 -52.04 -18.84 53.89
CA SER A 151 -51.78 -20.30 53.88
C SER A 151 -50.94 -20.64 52.62
N GLY A 152 -50.22 -21.76 52.59
CA GLY A 152 -49.32 -22.09 51.48
C GLY A 152 -49.41 -23.53 50.97
N MET A 153 -49.38 -23.68 49.64
CA MET A 153 -49.10 -24.90 48.85
C MET A 153 -50.07 -26.11 48.97
N GLY A 154 -50.37 -26.71 47.81
CA GLY A 154 -51.04 -28.02 47.71
C GLY A 154 -50.85 -28.63 46.30
N VAL A 155 -50.45 -29.90 46.23
CA VAL A 155 -50.09 -30.62 44.98
C VAL A 155 -50.48 -32.11 45.09
N ALA A 156 -50.84 -32.74 43.96
CA ALA A 156 -51.00 -34.19 43.71
C ALA A 156 -52.19 -34.97 44.33
N ILE A 157 -53.31 -35.01 43.58
CA ILE A 157 -54.00 -36.20 43.01
C ILE A 157 -53.76 -37.59 43.66
N ASN A 158 -54.84 -38.31 44.05
CA ASN A 158 -55.14 -39.71 43.62
C ASN A 158 -56.51 -40.31 44.06
N ASP A 159 -57.07 -41.13 43.15
CA ASP A 159 -58.03 -42.27 43.23
C ASP A 159 -59.26 -42.39 44.17
N VAL A 160 -60.46 -42.32 43.56
CA VAL A 160 -61.38 -43.46 43.22
C VAL A 160 -61.98 -44.41 44.31
N SER A 161 -63.33 -44.44 44.37
CA SER A 161 -64.28 -45.61 44.52
C SER A 161 -65.41 -45.52 45.57
N GLY A 162 -66.66 -45.46 45.08
CA GLY A 162 -67.70 -46.49 45.34
C GLY A 162 -68.58 -46.45 46.62
N GLY A 163 -69.91 -46.53 46.44
CA GLY A 163 -70.89 -46.84 47.50
C GLY A 163 -72.35 -46.58 47.11
N ARG A 164 -73.31 -47.41 47.55
CA ARG A 164 -74.77 -47.25 47.35
C ARG A 164 -75.53 -47.26 48.69
N GLY A 165 -76.64 -46.52 48.79
CA GLY A 165 -77.58 -46.60 49.92
C GLY A 165 -78.90 -45.84 49.73
N HIS A 166 -80.01 -46.47 50.10
CA HIS A 166 -81.42 -46.01 50.19
C HIS A 166 -82.09 -46.89 51.29
N PRO A 167 -83.31 -46.63 51.84
CA PRO A 167 -84.51 -46.10 51.14
C PRO A 167 -85.57 -45.30 51.96
N ASN A 168 -86.72 -44.97 51.30
CA ASN A 168 -88.08 -44.67 51.84
C ASN A 168 -88.31 -43.33 52.60
N HIS A 169 -89.52 -42.74 52.67
CA HIS A 169 -90.90 -43.19 52.33
C HIS A 169 -91.78 -42.05 51.70
N VAL A 170 -92.98 -42.39 51.20
CA VAL A 170 -93.98 -41.61 50.37
C VAL A 170 -95.43 -41.93 50.90
N PRO A 171 -96.55 -41.16 50.69
CA PRO A 171 -96.97 -40.11 49.69
C PRO A 171 -97.39 -38.73 50.34
N SER A 172 -98.28 -37.79 49.89
CA SER A 172 -99.47 -37.73 48.98
C SER A 172 -99.90 -36.31 48.52
N ASP A 173 -100.81 -36.20 47.52
CA ASP A 173 -101.44 -34.96 46.95
C ASP A 173 -102.78 -34.52 47.62
N PRO A 174 -103.43 -33.39 47.21
CA PRO A 174 -104.36 -33.41 46.05
C PRO A 174 -104.39 -32.13 45.14
N VAL A 175 -105.16 -32.19 44.04
CA VAL A 175 -105.15 -31.24 42.88
C VAL A 175 -106.43 -30.39 42.76
N VAL A 176 -106.30 -29.11 42.37
CA VAL A 176 -107.35 -28.31 41.66
C VAL A 176 -106.73 -27.29 40.68
N ASN A 177 -107.30 -27.15 39.48
CA ASN A 177 -107.15 -26.05 38.50
C ASN A 177 -108.52 -25.95 37.75
N PRO A 178 -109.05 -24.77 37.31
CA PRO A 178 -108.52 -24.08 36.12
C PRO A 178 -108.54 -22.52 36.13
N ASP A 179 -107.50 -21.98 35.50
CA ASP A 179 -107.40 -20.77 34.65
C ASP A 179 -108.56 -19.76 34.55
N LEU A 180 -108.23 -18.46 34.67
CA LEU A 180 -108.56 -17.44 33.64
C LEU A 180 -107.83 -16.09 33.86
N LEU A 181 -106.61 -15.97 33.34
CA LEU A 181 -105.94 -14.72 32.90
C LEU A 181 -104.52 -15.09 32.44
N ALA A 182 -104.35 -15.49 31.17
CA ALA A 182 -103.05 -15.87 30.64
C ALA A 182 -102.15 -14.62 30.48
N PRO A 183 -101.02 -14.51 31.20
CA PRO A 183 -100.11 -13.39 31.03
C PRO A 183 -99.47 -13.45 29.64
N SER A 184 -99.20 -12.29 29.03
CA SER A 184 -98.34 -12.26 27.84
C SER A 184 -96.87 -12.17 28.26
N TYR A 185 -96.01 -12.89 27.54
CA TYR A 185 -94.58 -13.02 27.86
C TYR A 185 -93.73 -12.45 26.73
N GLY A 186 -92.62 -11.81 27.08
CA GLY A 186 -91.71 -11.19 26.10
C GLY A 186 -90.24 -11.24 26.51
N TRP A 187 -89.36 -11.29 25.52
CA TRP A 187 -87.91 -11.22 25.75
C TRP A 187 -87.47 -9.79 26.03
N ILE A 188 -86.71 -9.58 27.13
CA ILE A 188 -86.01 -8.31 27.39
C ILE A 188 -84.52 -8.56 27.64
N SER A 189 -83.71 -7.51 27.47
CA SER A 189 -82.28 -7.55 27.79
C SER A 189 -82.08 -7.44 29.30
N SER A 190 -81.55 -8.51 29.90
CA SER A 190 -81.27 -8.59 31.35
C SER A 190 -79.91 -8.01 31.73
N GLY A 191 -79.03 -7.78 30.75
CA GLY A 191 -77.65 -7.39 30.98
C GLY A 191 -76.73 -7.91 29.87
N HIS A 192 -75.47 -8.13 30.22
CA HIS A 192 -74.44 -8.62 29.31
C HIS A 192 -73.56 -9.66 30.00
N THR A 193 -72.87 -10.50 29.23
CA THR A 193 -71.80 -11.37 29.76
C THR A 193 -70.61 -10.54 30.26
N ALA A 194 -69.69 -11.20 30.96
CA ALA A 194 -68.32 -10.69 31.13
C ALA A 194 -67.69 -10.37 29.75
N CYS A 195 -66.78 -9.39 29.74
CA CYS A 195 -66.04 -8.99 28.54
C CYS A 195 -64.85 -9.93 28.31
N SER A 196 -64.55 -10.25 27.04
CA SER A 196 -63.45 -11.16 26.68
C SER A 196 -62.05 -10.66 27.04
N THR A 197 -61.89 -9.36 27.33
CA THR A 197 -60.64 -8.73 27.79
C THR A 197 -60.96 -7.70 28.88
N SER A 198 -59.97 -7.36 29.72
CA SER A 198 -60.08 -6.30 30.73
C SER A 198 -59.82 -4.89 30.16
N CYS A 199 -59.13 -4.79 29.03
CA CYS A 199 -58.72 -3.57 28.37
C CYS A 199 -58.33 -3.82 26.89
N GLY A 200 -58.11 -2.74 26.14
CA GLY A 200 -57.72 -2.78 24.73
C GLY A 200 -58.87 -3.15 23.79
N GLY A 201 -60.12 -3.09 24.26
CA GLY A 201 -61.26 -3.63 23.53
C GLY A 201 -61.37 -5.15 23.68
N GLY A 202 -62.60 -5.58 23.93
CA GLY A 202 -63.04 -6.98 23.96
C GLY A 202 -64.51 -7.03 23.56
N ARG A 203 -65.10 -8.21 23.62
CA ARG A 203 -66.50 -8.44 23.25
C ARG A 203 -67.30 -9.07 24.39
N ARG A 204 -68.58 -8.74 24.45
CA ARG A 204 -69.57 -9.35 25.36
C ARG A 204 -70.89 -9.58 24.63
N GLN A 205 -71.64 -10.58 25.05
CA GLN A 205 -72.94 -10.91 24.47
C GLN A 205 -74.06 -10.28 25.29
N VAL A 206 -75.10 -9.77 24.62
CA VAL A 206 -76.34 -9.32 25.28
C VAL A 206 -77.10 -10.54 25.82
N LEU A 207 -77.44 -10.52 27.10
CA LEU A 207 -78.18 -11.60 27.75
C LEU A 207 -79.68 -11.31 27.70
N TRP A 208 -80.44 -12.16 27.02
CA TRP A 208 -81.91 -12.07 26.90
C TRP A 208 -82.59 -13.01 27.90
N VAL A 209 -83.58 -12.50 28.64
CA VAL A 209 -84.43 -13.28 29.55
C VAL A 209 -85.89 -13.12 29.18
N CYS A 210 -86.69 -14.14 29.48
CA CYS A 210 -88.14 -14.06 29.37
C CYS A 210 -88.71 -13.34 30.59
N VAL A 211 -89.61 -12.39 30.37
CA VAL A 211 -90.40 -11.75 31.43
C VAL A 211 -91.88 -11.79 31.13
N GLU A 212 -92.68 -11.81 32.18
CA GLU A 212 -94.08 -11.42 32.13
C GLU A 212 -94.17 -9.92 31.76
N THR A 213 -94.97 -9.58 30.75
CA THR A 213 -94.94 -8.22 30.18
C THR A 213 -95.46 -7.14 31.11
N GLU A 214 -96.32 -7.49 32.06
CA GLU A 214 -97.01 -6.54 32.94
C GLU A 214 -96.23 -6.33 34.26
N SER A 215 -95.88 -7.41 34.98
CA SER A 215 -95.09 -7.32 36.21
C SER A 215 -93.58 -7.11 36.00
N LYS A 216 -93.06 -7.37 34.80
CA LYS A 216 -91.61 -7.46 34.47
C LYS A 216 -90.83 -8.50 35.28
N THR A 217 -91.51 -9.45 35.94
CA THR A 217 -90.85 -10.55 36.63
C THR A 217 -90.18 -11.51 35.63
N THR A 218 -88.98 -11.99 35.97
CA THR A 218 -88.28 -13.00 35.16
C THR A 218 -88.94 -14.36 35.33
N VAL A 219 -89.34 -14.97 34.21
CA VAL A 219 -90.04 -16.26 34.17
C VAL A 219 -89.25 -17.30 33.35
N PRO A 220 -89.54 -18.60 33.47
CA PRO A 220 -88.91 -19.64 32.65
C PRO A 220 -88.95 -19.34 31.15
N GLY A 221 -87.83 -19.60 30.46
CA GLY A 221 -87.62 -19.19 29.07
C GLY A 221 -88.65 -19.75 28.08
N ASP A 222 -89.19 -20.93 28.38
CA ASP A 222 -90.13 -21.68 27.54
C ASP A 222 -91.53 -21.03 27.46
N LEU A 223 -91.83 -20.08 28.35
CA LEU A 223 -93.06 -19.27 28.31
C LEU A 223 -93.00 -18.17 27.25
N CYS A 224 -91.80 -17.76 26.80
CA CYS A 224 -91.63 -16.83 25.70
C CYS A 224 -91.45 -17.57 24.38
N SER A 225 -92.03 -17.04 23.29
CA SER A 225 -91.87 -17.62 21.96
C SER A 225 -90.40 -17.67 21.54
N HIS A 226 -89.87 -18.86 21.32
CA HIS A 226 -88.51 -19.07 20.81
C HIS A 226 -88.31 -18.45 19.42
N ALA A 227 -89.36 -18.39 18.60
CA ALA A 227 -89.33 -17.76 17.27
C ALA A 227 -89.25 -16.21 17.33
N GLN A 228 -89.49 -15.61 18.51
CA GLN A 228 -89.36 -14.18 18.75
C GLN A 228 -88.15 -13.84 19.65
N ARG A 229 -87.30 -14.82 19.96
CA ARG A 229 -86.07 -14.60 20.74
C ARG A 229 -85.09 -13.76 19.90
N PRO A 230 -84.64 -12.58 20.37
CA PRO A 230 -83.67 -11.78 19.63
C PRO A 230 -82.34 -12.54 19.48
N GLN A 231 -81.65 -12.30 18.37
CA GLN A 231 -80.32 -12.87 18.15
C GLN A 231 -79.35 -12.39 19.26
N ASN A 232 -78.44 -13.27 19.70
CA ASN A 232 -77.39 -12.91 20.66
C ASN A 232 -76.44 -11.89 20.02
N GLN A 233 -76.73 -10.60 20.19
CA GLN A 233 -75.90 -9.53 19.67
C GLN A 233 -74.60 -9.45 20.48
N GLU A 234 -73.49 -9.46 19.76
CA GLU A 234 -72.16 -9.21 20.33
C GLU A 234 -71.86 -7.70 20.27
N VAL A 235 -71.37 -7.16 21.39
CA VAL A 235 -71.17 -5.71 21.58
C VAL A 235 -69.74 -5.49 22.11
N ASP A 236 -69.05 -4.49 21.55
CA ASP A 236 -67.74 -4.07 22.02
C ASP A 236 -67.79 -3.59 23.49
N CYS A 237 -66.78 -3.96 24.27
CA CYS A 237 -66.63 -3.60 25.68
C CYS A 237 -65.15 -3.37 26.02
N ASN A 238 -64.90 -2.75 27.18
CA ASN A 238 -63.56 -2.48 27.70
C ASN A 238 -62.61 -1.81 26.70
N THR A 239 -63.14 -0.84 25.95
CA THR A 239 -62.45 -0.12 24.86
C THR A 239 -61.40 0.89 25.35
N GLN A 240 -61.26 1.10 26.65
CA GLN A 240 -60.12 1.81 27.24
C GLN A 240 -58.78 1.14 26.85
N PRO A 241 -57.71 1.89 26.57
CA PRO A 241 -56.39 1.31 26.36
C PRO A 241 -55.92 0.61 27.64
N CYS A 242 -55.06 -0.40 27.50
CA CYS A 242 -54.48 -1.10 28.64
C CYS A 242 -53.50 -0.20 29.42
N PRO A 243 -53.14 -0.56 30.67
CA PRO A 243 -51.99 0.04 31.37
C PRO A 243 -50.73 -0.02 30.50
N ALA A 244 -49.86 0.98 30.62
CA ALA A 244 -48.58 0.97 29.92
C ALA A 244 -47.56 0.12 30.69
N PHE A 245 -46.64 -0.52 29.95
CA PHE A 245 -45.63 -1.43 30.48
C PHE A 245 -44.25 -1.16 29.87
N TRP A 246 -43.20 -1.58 30.57
CA TRP A 246 -41.82 -1.50 30.10
C TRP A 246 -41.52 -2.62 29.11
N ASP A 247 -41.35 -2.28 27.84
CA ASP A 247 -40.78 -3.13 26.79
C ASP A 247 -39.25 -3.12 26.90
N LEU A 248 -38.64 -4.31 26.95
CA LEU A 248 -37.22 -4.52 27.18
C LEU A 248 -36.59 -5.11 25.93
N GLY A 249 -35.64 -4.36 25.34
CA GLY A 249 -34.80 -4.88 24.26
C GLY A 249 -33.68 -5.78 24.80
N GLU A 250 -33.05 -6.51 23.88
CA GLU A 250 -31.85 -7.29 24.13
C GLU A 250 -30.67 -6.44 24.63
N TRP A 251 -29.75 -7.09 25.34
CA TRP A 251 -28.47 -6.49 25.72
C TRP A 251 -27.50 -6.40 24.54
N SER A 252 -26.76 -5.30 24.46
CA SER A 252 -25.65 -5.11 23.52
C SER A 252 -24.51 -6.11 23.78
N GLU A 253 -23.55 -6.16 22.87
CA GLU A 253 -22.22 -6.71 23.19
C GLU A 253 -21.56 -5.92 24.35
N CYS A 254 -20.63 -6.57 25.04
CA CYS A 254 -19.90 -5.99 26.16
C CYS A 254 -18.92 -4.90 25.66
N THR A 255 -18.81 -3.77 26.37
CA THR A 255 -17.90 -2.66 26.00
C THR A 255 -16.40 -2.99 26.10
N ARG A 256 -16.04 -4.23 26.47
CA ARG A 256 -14.70 -4.79 26.51
C ARG A 256 -14.73 -6.21 25.95
N THR A 257 -13.60 -6.69 25.43
CA THR A 257 -13.41 -8.08 24.98
C THR A 257 -12.84 -9.00 26.07
N CYS A 258 -12.29 -8.42 27.14
CA CYS A 258 -11.77 -9.12 28.33
C CYS A 258 -12.02 -8.27 29.58
N GLY A 259 -12.01 -8.90 30.76
CA GLY A 259 -12.17 -8.25 32.06
C GLY A 259 -13.59 -7.70 32.32
N PRO A 260 -13.74 -6.76 33.28
CA PRO A 260 -14.99 -6.09 33.58
C PRO A 260 -15.35 -5.05 32.50
N GLY A 261 -16.59 -5.06 32.05
CA GLY A 261 -17.17 -4.09 31.13
C GLY A 261 -18.63 -3.80 31.45
N SER A 262 -19.35 -3.20 30.49
CA SER A 262 -20.80 -2.99 30.59
C SER A 262 -21.53 -3.35 29.31
N GLN A 263 -22.79 -3.73 29.42
CA GLN A 263 -23.73 -3.92 28.30
C GLN A 263 -24.90 -2.94 28.45
N GLN A 264 -25.52 -2.52 27.35
CA GLN A 264 -26.66 -1.60 27.33
C GLN A 264 -27.87 -2.24 26.64
N ARG A 265 -29.09 -1.90 27.07
CA ARG A 265 -30.34 -2.33 26.42
C ARG A 265 -31.32 -1.19 26.22
N GLN A 266 -32.24 -1.37 25.28
CA GLN A 266 -33.37 -0.46 25.11
C GLN A 266 -34.45 -0.73 26.16
N VAL A 267 -35.06 0.33 26.69
CA VAL A 267 -36.14 0.29 27.68
C VAL A 267 -37.18 1.33 27.28
N ILE A 268 -38.31 0.87 26.75
CA ILE A 268 -39.33 1.71 26.09
C ILE A 268 -40.67 1.51 26.81
N CYS A 269 -41.35 2.60 27.19
CA CYS A 269 -42.71 2.49 27.72
C CYS A 269 -43.70 2.29 26.55
N ARG A 270 -44.52 1.23 26.59
CA ARG A 270 -45.52 0.92 25.55
C ARG A 270 -46.91 0.74 26.13
N GLN A 271 -47.92 1.09 25.34
CA GLN A 271 -49.32 0.91 25.68
C GLN A 271 -50.06 0.18 24.55
N ALA A 272 -50.89 -0.82 24.91
CA ALA A 272 -51.78 -1.49 23.97
C ALA A 272 -53.08 -0.68 23.83
N LEU A 273 -53.30 -0.08 22.65
CA LEU A 273 -54.49 0.72 22.37
C LEU A 273 -55.69 -0.14 21.94
N ARG A 274 -55.46 -1.15 21.10
CA ARG A 274 -56.50 -2.11 20.68
C ARG A 274 -55.91 -3.50 20.50
N ASN A 275 -56.59 -4.51 21.05
CA ASN A 275 -56.37 -5.92 20.82
C ASN A 275 -57.23 -6.35 19.63
N HIS A 276 -56.60 -6.91 18.60
CA HIS A 276 -57.29 -7.46 17.43
C HIS A 276 -57.76 -8.89 17.71
N SER A 277 -58.71 -9.38 16.92
CA SER A 277 -59.28 -10.74 17.04
C SER A 277 -58.27 -11.89 16.96
N ASN A 278 -57.05 -11.60 16.52
CA ASN A 278 -56.00 -12.58 16.26
C ASN A 278 -54.91 -12.54 17.36
N SER A 279 -55.27 -12.06 18.56
CA SER A 279 -54.39 -11.88 19.73
C SER A 279 -53.22 -10.89 19.54
N THR A 280 -53.20 -10.13 18.44
CA THR A 280 -52.19 -9.08 18.20
C THR A 280 -52.65 -7.74 18.77
N ALA A 281 -51.80 -7.10 19.57
CA ALA A 281 -52.06 -5.78 20.13
C ALA A 281 -51.44 -4.67 19.27
N THR A 282 -52.19 -3.60 19.00
CA THR A 282 -51.61 -2.34 18.50
C THR A 282 -50.89 -1.64 19.65
N LEU A 283 -49.58 -1.91 19.74
CA LEU A 283 -48.65 -1.30 20.70
C LEU A 283 -48.14 0.04 20.19
N VAL A 284 -48.34 1.10 20.96
CA VAL A 284 -47.78 2.43 20.73
C VAL A 284 -46.75 2.75 21.80
N ALA A 285 -45.61 3.33 21.41
CA ALA A 285 -44.65 3.87 22.38
C ALA A 285 -45.24 5.14 23.01
N VAL A 286 -45.25 5.19 24.33
CA VAL A 286 -45.75 6.33 25.11
C VAL A 286 -44.61 6.92 25.95
N GLU A 287 -44.85 8.08 26.54
CA GLU A 287 -43.91 8.74 27.44
C GLU A 287 -43.64 7.87 28.70
N THR A 288 -42.50 8.12 29.36
CA THR A 288 -42.01 7.27 30.46
C THR A 288 -42.82 7.39 31.75
N ALA A 289 -43.58 8.46 31.95
CA ALA A 289 -44.39 8.68 33.16
C ALA A 289 -45.60 7.73 33.24
N GLN A 290 -46.10 7.30 32.08
CA GLN A 290 -47.30 6.48 31.92
C GLN A 290 -47.06 5.02 32.38
N CYS A 291 -45.79 4.59 32.48
CA CYS A 291 -45.36 3.32 33.09
C CYS A 291 -45.16 3.41 34.62
N GLY A 292 -45.57 4.50 35.28
CA GLY A 292 -45.28 4.83 36.68
C GLY A 292 -45.88 3.94 37.78
N GLY A 293 -46.22 2.67 37.48
CA GLY A 293 -46.52 1.64 38.47
C GLY A 293 -45.35 0.71 38.80
N HIS A 294 -44.25 0.77 38.01
CA HIS A 294 -43.04 -0.02 38.22
C HIS A 294 -41.79 0.82 37.96
N ASP A 295 -40.78 0.67 38.81
CA ASP A 295 -39.48 1.33 38.66
C ASP A 295 -38.90 1.09 37.26
N ARG A 296 -38.30 2.13 36.68
CA ARG A 296 -37.74 2.06 35.33
C ARG A 296 -36.59 1.04 35.30
N PRO A 297 -36.69 -0.05 34.51
CA PRO A 297 -35.65 -1.07 34.47
C PRO A 297 -34.31 -0.51 34.00
N GLU A 298 -33.22 -1.02 34.58
CA GLU A 298 -31.86 -0.57 34.28
C GLU A 298 -31.53 -0.70 32.79
N THR A 299 -30.97 0.36 32.21
CA THR A 299 -30.55 0.41 30.79
C THR A 299 -29.12 -0.07 30.58
N THR A 300 -28.34 -0.26 31.65
CA THR A 300 -26.93 -0.67 31.62
C THR A 300 -26.69 -1.73 32.71
N THR A 301 -25.90 -2.77 32.42
CA THR A 301 -25.48 -3.79 33.40
C THR A 301 -23.98 -4.12 33.24
N SER A 302 -23.38 -4.74 34.25
CA SER A 302 -21.98 -5.16 34.24
C SER A 302 -21.78 -6.54 33.58
N CYS A 303 -20.85 -6.64 32.64
CA CYS A 303 -20.38 -7.90 32.06
C CYS A 303 -18.98 -8.23 32.60
N GLN A 304 -18.74 -9.51 32.92
CA GLN A 304 -17.42 -10.01 33.34
C GLN A 304 -16.95 -11.07 32.34
N LEU A 305 -15.93 -10.74 31.55
CA LEU A 305 -15.32 -11.65 30.58
C LEU A 305 -14.03 -12.28 31.15
N LYS A 306 -13.34 -13.10 30.34
CA LYS A 306 -12.05 -13.70 30.67
C LYS A 306 -11.06 -12.63 31.18
N ILE A 307 -10.21 -12.99 32.12
CA ILE A 307 -9.11 -12.13 32.61
C ILE A 307 -8.25 -11.71 31.42
N CYS A 308 -7.97 -10.41 31.28
CA CYS A 308 -7.06 -9.90 30.25
C CYS A 308 -5.63 -10.36 30.53
N SER A 309 -4.87 -10.70 29.48
CA SER A 309 -3.42 -10.78 29.55
C SER A 309 -2.80 -9.37 29.71
N GLU A 310 -1.60 -9.31 30.27
CA GLU A 310 -0.93 -8.06 30.66
C GLU A 310 0.40 -7.87 29.93
N TRP A 311 0.74 -6.62 29.63
CA TRP A 311 2.06 -6.28 29.07
C TRP A 311 3.13 -6.27 30.17
N GLN A 312 4.12 -7.15 30.05
CA GLN A 312 5.28 -7.14 30.94
C GLN A 312 6.55 -6.69 30.18
N ILE A 313 7.44 -6.04 30.92
CA ILE A 313 8.76 -5.59 30.45
C ILE A 313 9.77 -6.60 30.99
N LEU A 314 10.42 -7.36 30.11
CA LEU A 314 11.35 -8.43 30.50
C LEU A 314 12.79 -7.93 30.69
N SER A 315 13.14 -6.79 30.10
CA SER A 315 14.49 -6.24 30.16
C SER A 315 14.51 -4.73 30.41
N GLU A 316 15.58 -4.30 31.07
CA GLU A 316 15.98 -2.90 31.13
C GLU A 316 16.33 -2.36 29.74
N TRP A 317 16.38 -1.03 29.61
CA TRP A 317 16.78 -0.38 28.37
C TRP A 317 18.22 -0.75 27.97
N SER A 318 18.40 -1.10 26.68
CA SER A 318 19.71 -1.29 26.10
C SER A 318 20.57 -0.03 26.20
N PRO A 319 21.91 -0.15 26.14
CA PRO A 319 22.77 0.96 25.80
C PRO A 319 22.29 1.67 24.52
N CYS A 320 22.52 2.98 24.44
CA CYS A 320 22.11 3.78 23.28
C CYS A 320 22.77 3.25 21.99
N SER A 321 22.03 3.22 20.89
CA SER A 321 22.52 2.72 19.58
C SER A 321 23.68 3.51 18.97
N VAL A 322 24.07 4.63 19.58
CA VAL A 322 25.16 5.52 19.16
C VAL A 322 26.00 5.92 20.38
N PRO A 323 27.33 6.14 20.22
CA PRO A 323 28.20 6.60 21.31
C PRO A 323 28.09 8.13 21.57
N CYS A 324 27.54 8.89 20.62
CA CYS A 324 27.28 10.32 20.69
C CYS A 324 26.07 10.66 19.82
N GLY A 325 25.42 11.79 20.08
CA GLY A 325 24.25 12.26 19.35
C GLY A 325 22.96 11.52 19.71
N VAL A 326 21.93 11.72 18.89
CA VAL A 326 20.62 11.11 19.09
C VAL A 326 20.59 9.71 18.48
N GLY A 327 20.32 8.71 19.30
CA GLY A 327 20.08 7.33 18.91
C GLY A 327 18.82 6.76 19.56
N GLN A 328 18.74 5.43 19.63
CA GLN A 328 17.64 4.72 20.29
C GLN A 328 18.16 3.64 21.24
N SER A 329 17.50 3.49 22.38
CA SER A 329 17.57 2.33 23.25
C SER A 329 16.36 1.45 23.00
N SER A 330 16.53 0.13 23.05
CA SER A 330 15.46 -0.86 22.92
C SER A 330 15.28 -1.65 24.22
N ARG A 331 14.08 -2.19 24.44
CA ARG A 331 13.78 -3.14 25.52
C ARG A 331 12.73 -4.15 25.07
N GLU A 332 12.69 -5.28 25.74
CA GLU A 332 11.73 -6.36 25.46
C GLU A 332 10.41 -6.14 26.19
N VAL A 333 9.30 -6.19 25.44
CA VAL A 333 7.94 -5.97 25.91
C VAL A 333 7.03 -7.05 25.31
N VAL A 334 6.50 -7.92 26.18
CA VAL A 334 5.74 -9.11 25.79
C VAL A 334 4.34 -9.11 26.39
N CYS A 335 3.41 -9.78 25.71
CA CYS A 335 2.11 -10.10 26.30
C CYS A 335 2.25 -11.35 27.17
N VAL A 336 1.78 -11.31 28.41
CA VAL A 336 1.88 -12.43 29.36
C VAL A 336 0.48 -12.90 29.75
N GLY A 337 0.24 -14.20 29.56
CA GLY A 337 -1.00 -14.88 29.92
C GLY A 337 -1.17 -15.08 31.44
N ASN A 338 -2.36 -15.51 31.85
CA ASN A 338 -2.69 -15.75 33.26
C ASN A 338 -1.89 -16.87 33.94
N GLN A 339 -1.09 -17.62 33.19
CA GLN A 339 -0.23 -18.72 33.65
C GLN A 339 1.27 -18.34 33.68
N GLY A 340 1.63 -17.15 33.21
CA GLY A 340 3.02 -16.68 33.09
C GLY A 340 3.65 -16.94 31.71
N ASP A 341 2.97 -17.66 30.82
CA ASP A 341 3.40 -17.89 29.45
C ASP A 341 3.36 -16.62 28.59
N VAL A 342 4.26 -16.52 27.61
CA VAL A 342 4.26 -15.44 26.62
C VAL A 342 3.24 -15.75 25.53
N GLU A 343 2.24 -14.88 25.42
CA GLU A 343 1.09 -14.99 24.52
C GLU A 343 1.21 -14.06 23.31
N GLY A 344 0.28 -14.22 22.35
CA GLY A 344 0.18 -13.35 21.18
C GLY A 344 -0.04 -11.88 21.53
N ASP A 345 0.63 -10.98 20.80
CA ASP A 345 0.53 -9.51 20.92
C ASP A 345 -0.93 -9.00 20.81
N ASP A 346 -1.78 -9.77 20.12
CA ASP A 346 -3.20 -9.55 19.88
C ASP A 346 -4.12 -9.93 21.05
N GLN A 347 -3.65 -10.77 21.97
CA GLN A 347 -4.41 -11.13 23.18
C GLN A 347 -4.38 -9.99 24.21
N CYS A 348 -3.27 -9.24 24.26
CA CYS A 348 -3.14 -8.04 25.07
C CYS A 348 -3.72 -6.79 24.38
N ASN A 349 -4.15 -5.81 25.18
CA ASN A 349 -4.63 -4.53 24.65
C ASN A 349 -3.48 -3.70 24.05
N LEU A 350 -3.32 -3.75 22.72
CA LEU A 350 -2.33 -2.99 21.96
C LEU A 350 -2.36 -1.47 22.24
N GLY A 351 -3.52 -0.91 22.59
CA GLY A 351 -3.68 0.51 22.92
C GLY A 351 -2.98 0.94 24.22
N VAL A 352 -2.48 -0.01 25.02
CA VAL A 352 -1.66 0.26 26.22
C VAL A 352 -0.30 -0.47 26.18
N LYS A 353 0.17 -0.93 25.00
CA LYS A 353 1.48 -1.58 24.87
C LYS A 353 2.61 -0.61 25.25
N PRO A 354 3.46 -0.94 26.24
CA PRO A 354 4.64 -0.13 26.57
C PRO A 354 5.56 0.04 25.36
N ALA A 355 6.11 1.24 25.17
CA ALA A 355 7.03 1.51 24.07
C ALA A 355 8.28 0.58 24.16
N PRO A 356 8.61 -0.18 23.10
CA PRO A 356 9.80 -1.05 23.06
C PRO A 356 11.06 -0.29 22.61
N LEU A 357 10.91 0.96 22.17
CA LEU A 357 11.99 1.87 21.74
C LEU A 357 11.84 3.21 22.44
N GLN A 358 12.95 3.78 22.88
CA GLN A 358 13.06 5.13 23.44
C GLN A 358 14.23 5.85 22.79
N ASN A 359 14.07 7.14 22.47
CA ASN A 359 15.18 7.95 21.98
C ASN A 359 16.13 8.29 23.14
N CYS A 360 17.43 8.18 22.88
CA CYS A 360 18.51 8.56 23.78
C CYS A 360 19.36 9.66 23.12
N ASP A 361 19.83 10.62 23.90
CA ASP A 361 20.77 11.66 23.44
C ASP A 361 22.05 11.54 24.26
N MET A 362 23.15 11.17 23.58
CA MET A 362 24.47 10.99 24.16
C MET A 362 25.33 12.26 24.08
N GLY A 363 24.71 13.42 23.82
CA GLY A 363 25.37 14.72 23.70
C GLY A 363 25.95 14.97 22.29
N PRO A 364 26.44 16.18 21.99
CA PRO A 364 26.89 16.55 20.66
C PRO A 364 28.10 15.71 20.21
N CYS A 365 28.01 15.05 19.05
CA CYS A 365 29.15 14.39 18.43
C CYS A 365 30.25 15.41 18.10
N ALA A 366 31.44 15.22 18.67
CA ALA A 366 32.60 16.05 18.39
C ALA A 366 33.21 15.69 17.02
N ARG A 367 33.38 16.70 16.15
CA ARG A 367 34.09 16.59 14.87
C ARG A 367 35.57 16.31 15.16
N ASN A 368 36.07 15.16 14.73
CA ASN A 368 37.43 14.71 15.04
C ASN A 368 38.19 14.27 13.79
N TRP A 369 39.52 14.36 13.86
CA TRP A 369 40.43 13.84 12.85
C TRP A 369 40.63 12.33 13.03
N PHE A 370 40.07 11.55 12.12
CA PHE A 370 40.30 10.11 12.04
C PHE A 370 41.45 9.85 11.08
N THR A 371 42.45 9.07 11.50
CA THR A 371 43.59 8.72 10.64
C THR A 371 43.64 7.24 10.35
N SER A 372 43.94 6.84 9.11
CA SER A 372 44.27 5.46 8.83
C SER A 372 45.53 5.02 9.58
N PRO A 373 45.78 3.70 9.73
CA PRO A 373 47.11 3.20 9.98
C PRO A 373 48.10 3.74 8.92
N TRP A 374 49.37 3.86 9.31
CA TRP A 374 50.47 4.17 8.40
C TRP A 374 50.70 3.02 7.41
N SER A 375 51.19 3.35 6.20
CA SER A 375 51.60 2.36 5.22
C SER A 375 52.64 1.41 5.83
N THR A 376 52.39 0.10 5.73
CA THR A 376 53.24 -0.92 6.36
C THR A 376 54.61 -1.03 5.71
N ARG A 377 54.71 -0.66 4.42
CA ARG A 377 55.97 -0.45 3.70
C ARG A 377 56.34 1.04 3.68
N CYS A 378 57.64 1.30 3.65
CA CYS A 378 58.23 2.59 3.29
C CYS A 378 58.02 2.84 1.78
N SER A 379 58.14 4.08 1.30
CA SER A 379 58.03 4.42 -0.12
C SER A 379 59.20 3.89 -0.96
N THR A 380 60.32 3.57 -0.30
CA THR A 380 61.52 2.95 -0.86
C THR A 380 61.66 1.52 -0.34
N GLU A 381 62.34 0.66 -1.12
CA GLU A 381 62.64 -0.72 -0.71
C GLU A 381 63.90 -0.83 0.16
N CYS A 382 64.76 0.18 0.13
CA CYS A 382 65.94 0.36 0.97
C CYS A 382 66.29 1.86 1.08
N GLY A 383 67.04 2.25 2.10
CA GLY A 383 67.40 3.64 2.40
C GLY A 383 66.26 4.50 2.94
N GLU A 384 66.47 5.82 3.01
CA GLU A 384 65.44 6.76 3.46
C GLU A 384 64.26 6.82 2.49
N GLY A 385 63.06 6.92 3.05
CA GLY A 385 61.80 7.12 2.33
C GLY A 385 60.73 7.65 3.27
N SER A 386 59.46 7.50 2.87
CA SER A 386 58.32 7.94 3.68
C SER A 386 57.23 6.88 3.81
N ARG A 387 56.52 6.90 4.95
CA ARG A 387 55.22 6.21 5.11
C ARG A 387 54.12 7.25 5.02
N SER A 388 53.01 6.85 4.43
CA SER A 388 51.83 7.70 4.28
C SER A 388 50.62 7.10 4.97
N ARG A 389 49.71 7.97 5.43
CA ARG A 389 48.36 7.61 5.92
C ARG A 389 47.36 8.64 5.41
N SER A 390 46.07 8.34 5.41
CA SER A 390 45.03 9.35 5.22
C SER A 390 44.60 9.93 6.56
N ALA A 391 44.26 11.23 6.57
CA ALA A 391 43.58 11.91 7.67
C ALA A 391 42.26 12.49 7.15
N VAL A 392 41.14 12.01 7.67
CA VAL A 392 39.79 12.46 7.29
C VAL A 392 39.11 13.13 8.48
N CYS A 393 38.45 14.26 8.23
CA CYS A 393 37.56 14.88 9.20
C CYS A 393 36.18 14.22 9.08
N LEU A 394 35.64 13.68 10.17
CA LEU A 394 34.31 13.08 10.19
C LEU A 394 33.49 13.61 11.37
N LEU A 395 32.20 13.83 11.10
CA LEU A 395 31.16 14.15 12.10
C LEU A 395 30.44 12.87 12.58
N ASP A 396 30.29 11.89 11.69
CA ASP A 396 29.72 10.56 11.94
C ASP A 396 30.42 9.50 11.08
N HIS A 397 30.03 8.23 11.22
CA HIS A 397 30.62 7.10 10.48
C HIS A 397 30.31 7.07 8.97
N VAL A 398 29.56 8.03 8.41
CA VAL A 398 28.92 7.91 7.07
C VAL A 398 29.16 9.12 6.16
N THR A 399 29.42 10.32 6.70
CA THR A 399 29.42 11.57 5.92
C THR A 399 30.81 12.14 5.62
N ASN A 400 31.40 11.74 4.48
CA ASN A 400 32.52 12.46 3.86
C ASN A 400 32.02 13.79 3.25
N LEU A 401 32.22 14.90 3.97
CA LEU A 401 31.96 16.28 3.52
C LEU A 401 33.26 17.14 3.61
N PRO A 402 33.32 18.40 3.13
CA PRO A 402 34.58 19.06 2.76
C PRO A 402 35.54 19.36 3.93
N LEU A 403 36.82 19.53 3.57
CA LEU A 403 37.99 19.30 4.44
C LEU A 403 38.21 20.32 5.58
N ASP A 404 37.56 21.48 5.55
CA ASP A 404 37.82 22.59 6.49
C ASP A 404 36.98 22.52 7.78
N GLY A 405 36.55 21.31 8.16
CA GLY A 405 35.48 21.10 9.13
C GLY A 405 35.87 20.61 10.53
N CYS A 406 37.15 20.36 10.85
CA CYS A 406 37.54 19.78 12.15
C CYS A 406 38.26 20.77 13.05
N ASP A 407 37.94 20.71 14.35
CA ASP A 407 38.54 21.58 15.35
C ASP A 407 39.91 21.01 15.77
N GLY A 408 40.97 21.81 15.59
CA GLY A 408 42.36 21.40 15.85
C GLY A 408 43.16 21.07 14.57
N ALA A 409 44.49 21.07 14.69
CA ALA A 409 45.40 20.95 13.55
C ALA A 409 45.31 19.57 12.86
N ARG A 410 45.28 19.58 11.51
CA ARG A 410 45.28 18.37 10.67
C ARG A 410 46.49 17.48 11.00
N PRO A 411 46.30 16.20 11.38
CA PRO A 411 47.41 15.29 11.65
C PRO A 411 48.31 15.11 10.44
N GLN A 412 49.63 14.95 10.66
CA GLN A 412 50.57 14.67 9.58
C GLN A 412 50.23 13.36 8.88
N GLU A 413 50.12 13.41 7.56
CA GLU A 413 49.80 12.29 6.66
C GLU A 413 51.03 11.63 6.02
N VAL A 414 52.23 12.18 6.30
CA VAL A 414 53.54 11.66 5.87
C VAL A 414 54.49 11.63 7.07
N MET A 415 55.25 10.55 7.23
CA MET A 415 56.39 10.44 8.16
C MET A 415 57.61 9.85 7.44
N SER A 416 58.83 10.16 7.88
CA SER A 416 60.04 9.52 7.37
C SER A 416 60.20 8.08 7.88
N CYS A 417 60.87 7.26 7.08
CA CYS A 417 61.29 5.90 7.44
C CYS A 417 62.64 5.59 6.82
N ASP A 418 63.43 4.77 7.50
CA ASP A 418 64.55 4.05 6.91
C ASP A 418 64.08 2.62 6.59
N ALA A 419 64.27 2.18 5.35
CA ALA A 419 63.99 0.82 4.89
C ALA A 419 65.19 -0.14 5.04
N GLY A 420 66.33 0.36 5.52
CA GLY A 420 67.55 -0.42 5.76
C GLY A 420 68.58 -0.33 4.63
N PRO A 421 69.79 -0.86 4.82
CA PRO A 421 70.90 -0.66 3.89
C PRO A 421 70.63 -1.30 2.52
N CYS A 422 70.72 -0.49 1.46
CA CYS A 422 70.70 -0.99 0.09
C CYS A 422 71.90 -1.91 -0.18
N HIS A 423 71.63 -3.09 -0.75
CA HIS A 423 72.66 -4.06 -1.09
C HIS A 423 72.67 -4.25 -2.62
N HIS A 424 73.79 -3.90 -3.26
CA HIS A 424 73.91 -3.98 -4.72
C HIS A 424 73.66 -5.42 -5.19
N ARG A 425 72.73 -5.60 -6.14
CA ARG A 425 72.38 -6.92 -6.69
C ARG A 425 72.43 -6.88 -8.21
N LEU A 426 73.06 -7.89 -8.79
CA LEU A 426 72.94 -8.24 -10.21
C LEU A 426 71.87 -9.33 -10.35
N GLU A 427 70.90 -9.15 -11.25
CA GLU A 427 69.83 -10.13 -11.46
C GLU A 427 69.44 -10.23 -12.95
N TRP A 428 69.05 -11.42 -13.40
CA TRP A 428 68.61 -11.66 -14.78
C TRP A 428 67.13 -11.27 -14.95
N TYR A 429 66.87 -10.14 -15.60
CA TYR A 429 65.52 -9.73 -15.94
C TYR A 429 65.06 -10.32 -17.28
N THR A 430 63.80 -10.75 -17.36
CA THR A 430 63.19 -11.29 -18.57
C THR A 430 61.96 -10.48 -18.97
N GLY A 431 61.92 -9.99 -20.21
CA GLY A 431 60.73 -9.36 -20.77
C GLY A 431 59.59 -10.36 -21.03
N PRO A 432 58.40 -9.85 -21.43
CA PRO A 432 57.31 -10.70 -21.92
C PRO A 432 57.76 -11.48 -23.17
N TRP A 433 57.09 -12.61 -23.41
CA TRP A 433 57.23 -13.35 -24.67
C TRP A 433 56.63 -12.54 -25.83
N GLY A 434 57.35 -12.53 -26.95
CA GLY A 434 56.83 -12.01 -28.22
C GLY A 434 55.77 -12.93 -28.83
N GLN A 435 55.24 -12.53 -29.98
CA GLN A 435 54.30 -13.35 -30.74
C GLN A 435 54.93 -14.71 -31.14
N CYS A 436 54.10 -15.74 -31.26
CA CYS A 436 54.51 -17.04 -31.75
C CYS A 436 54.94 -16.94 -33.22
N SER A 437 55.96 -17.68 -33.64
CA SER A 437 56.49 -17.68 -35.02
C SER A 437 55.56 -18.30 -36.07
N ALA A 438 54.33 -18.63 -35.70
CA ALA A 438 53.27 -19.20 -36.54
C ALA A 438 51.92 -18.70 -36.02
N GLU A 439 50.93 -18.59 -36.90
CA GLU A 439 49.57 -18.10 -36.55
C GLU A 439 48.63 -19.23 -36.11
N CYS A 440 48.97 -20.47 -36.47
CA CYS A 440 48.30 -21.72 -36.08
C CYS A 440 49.34 -22.84 -35.92
N GLY A 441 48.94 -23.94 -35.25
CA GLY A 441 49.81 -25.10 -35.02
C GLY A 441 50.99 -24.81 -34.08
N ASN A 442 52.13 -25.43 -34.34
CA ASN A 442 53.32 -25.36 -33.48
C ASN A 442 54.30 -24.30 -34.00
N GLY A 443 54.73 -23.39 -33.11
CA GLY A 443 55.76 -22.39 -33.39
C GLY A 443 56.72 -22.21 -32.22
N THR A 444 57.55 -21.17 -32.31
CA THR A 444 58.47 -20.74 -31.24
C THR A 444 58.23 -19.27 -30.90
N GLN A 445 58.29 -18.92 -29.62
CA GLN A 445 58.21 -17.55 -29.13
C GLN A 445 59.52 -17.19 -28.41
N THR A 446 59.98 -15.96 -28.58
CA THR A 446 61.25 -15.46 -28.00
C THR A 446 60.99 -14.28 -27.06
N ARG A 447 61.92 -14.02 -26.14
CA ARG A 447 61.86 -12.87 -25.22
C ARG A 447 63.22 -12.23 -24.99
N GLY A 448 63.21 -10.93 -24.69
CA GLY A 448 64.39 -10.22 -24.22
C GLY A 448 64.85 -10.72 -22.85
N VAL A 449 66.16 -10.90 -22.68
CA VAL A 449 66.80 -11.23 -21.39
C VAL A 449 67.97 -10.28 -21.19
N ALA A 450 67.98 -9.55 -20.08
CA ALA A 450 68.96 -8.51 -19.76
C ALA A 450 69.53 -8.71 -18.35
N CYS A 451 70.81 -8.37 -18.17
CA CYS A 451 71.42 -8.30 -16.84
C CYS A 451 71.13 -6.91 -16.28
N LEU A 452 70.44 -6.82 -15.14
CA LEU A 452 70.17 -5.55 -14.47
C LEU A 452 71.00 -5.45 -13.19
N LEU A 453 71.64 -4.29 -13.00
CA LEU A 453 72.21 -3.87 -11.73
C LEU A 453 71.15 -3.06 -10.97
N HIS A 454 70.80 -3.53 -9.77
CA HIS A 454 70.05 -2.75 -8.79
C HIS A 454 71.04 -1.96 -7.93
N ASP A 455 71.04 -0.64 -8.11
CA ASP A 455 71.80 0.29 -7.28
C ASP A 455 70.88 1.39 -6.75
N ASN A 456 70.67 1.45 -5.42
CA ASN A 456 69.94 2.52 -4.73
C ASN A 456 68.59 2.93 -5.39
N GLY A 457 67.80 1.94 -5.84
CA GLY A 457 66.50 2.16 -6.49
C GLY A 457 66.55 2.46 -8.00
N ARG A 458 67.74 2.63 -8.58
CA ARG A 458 67.98 2.72 -10.03
C ARG A 458 68.28 1.32 -10.57
N LEU A 459 67.46 0.87 -11.52
CA LEU A 459 67.76 -0.30 -12.34
C LEU A 459 68.55 0.16 -13.57
N GLU A 460 69.77 -0.33 -13.73
CA GLU A 460 70.59 -0.06 -14.92
C GLU A 460 70.88 -1.35 -15.69
N ALA A 461 70.68 -1.32 -17.01
CA ALA A 461 70.96 -2.45 -17.88
C ALA A 461 72.47 -2.51 -18.16
N VAL A 462 73.14 -3.49 -17.54
CA VAL A 462 74.58 -3.71 -17.66
C VAL A 462 74.89 -4.84 -18.63
N ASP A 463 76.15 -4.98 -19.04
CA ASP A 463 76.55 -6.03 -19.99
C ASP A 463 76.24 -7.44 -19.45
N GLN A 464 75.85 -8.34 -20.36
CA GLN A 464 75.41 -9.70 -20.04
C GLN A 464 76.51 -10.55 -19.34
N SER A 465 77.78 -10.19 -19.45
CA SER A 465 78.88 -10.83 -18.71
C SER A 465 78.78 -10.64 -17.19
N ASN A 466 78.22 -9.54 -16.70
CA ASN A 466 78.13 -9.25 -15.25
C ASN A 466 77.21 -10.27 -14.52
N CYS A 467 76.18 -10.78 -15.19
CA CYS A 467 75.31 -11.84 -14.67
C CYS A 467 75.76 -13.25 -15.10
N SER A 468 76.96 -13.43 -15.67
CA SER A 468 77.44 -14.75 -16.13
C SER A 468 77.63 -15.80 -15.02
N HIS A 469 77.72 -15.36 -13.76
CA HIS A 469 77.75 -16.21 -12.57
C HIS A 469 76.35 -16.66 -12.09
N LEU A 470 75.28 -16.26 -12.78
CA LEU A 470 73.89 -16.57 -12.45
C LEU A 470 73.24 -17.35 -13.60
N ASP A 471 72.39 -18.32 -13.26
CA ASP A 471 71.71 -19.16 -14.26
C ASP A 471 70.87 -18.32 -15.22
N ARG A 472 71.26 -18.31 -16.50
CA ARG A 472 70.63 -17.48 -17.54
C ARG A 472 69.24 -18.02 -17.90
N PRO A 473 68.16 -17.23 -17.74
CA PRO A 473 66.81 -17.67 -18.11
C PRO A 473 66.67 -17.98 -19.60
N MET A 474 65.84 -18.98 -19.94
CA MET A 474 65.54 -19.32 -21.34
C MET A 474 64.92 -18.14 -22.09
N SER A 475 65.52 -17.78 -23.23
CA SER A 475 65.08 -16.68 -24.11
C SER A 475 64.20 -17.13 -25.29
N SER A 476 63.97 -18.44 -25.42
CA SER A 476 63.17 -19.09 -26.46
C SER A 476 62.37 -20.24 -25.85
N GLN A 477 61.11 -20.43 -26.25
CA GLN A 477 60.30 -21.60 -25.89
C GLN A 477 59.29 -21.93 -27.01
N SER A 478 58.81 -23.16 -27.06
CA SER A 478 57.74 -23.53 -28.00
C SER A 478 56.39 -22.89 -27.63
N CYS A 479 55.55 -22.69 -28.64
CA CYS A 479 54.15 -22.29 -28.51
C CYS A 479 53.29 -23.24 -29.34
N HIS A 480 52.15 -23.64 -28.77
CA HIS A 480 51.19 -24.54 -29.39
C HIS A 480 49.87 -23.77 -29.51
N LEU A 481 49.54 -23.33 -30.72
CA LEU A 481 48.29 -22.65 -31.04
C LEU A 481 47.23 -23.66 -31.48
N LYS A 482 46.03 -23.18 -31.83
CA LYS A 482 44.98 -24.03 -32.41
C LYS A 482 45.50 -24.72 -33.68
N VAL A 483 45.05 -25.95 -33.91
CA VAL A 483 45.31 -26.67 -35.17
C VAL A 483 44.82 -25.80 -36.34
N CYS A 484 45.66 -25.66 -37.37
CA CYS A 484 45.34 -24.96 -38.62
C CYS A 484 44.07 -25.56 -39.26
N GLY A 485 43.26 -24.75 -39.94
CA GLY A 485 41.86 -25.09 -40.15
C GLY A 485 41.26 -24.46 -41.41
N VAL A 486 40.41 -25.24 -42.08
CA VAL A 486 39.71 -24.83 -43.29
C VAL A 486 38.63 -23.79 -43.02
N GLN A 487 38.42 -22.87 -43.95
CA GLN A 487 37.37 -21.86 -43.88
C GLN A 487 36.67 -21.65 -45.22
N TRP A 488 35.41 -21.21 -45.17
CA TRP A 488 34.68 -20.72 -46.34
C TRP A 488 35.17 -19.33 -46.74
N TYR A 489 35.53 -19.18 -48.01
CA TYR A 489 35.83 -17.92 -48.67
C TYR A 489 34.77 -17.68 -49.75
N ALA A 490 34.47 -16.40 -50.01
CA ALA A 490 33.54 -15.99 -51.05
C ALA A 490 34.11 -14.77 -51.80
N THR A 491 33.87 -14.69 -53.11
CA THR A 491 34.25 -13.52 -53.90
C THR A 491 33.30 -12.34 -53.65
N ASP A 492 33.67 -11.15 -54.09
CA ASP A 492 32.74 -10.03 -54.20
C ASP A 492 31.55 -10.40 -55.10
N TRP A 493 30.39 -9.80 -54.81
CA TRP A 493 29.18 -9.98 -55.61
C TRP A 493 29.34 -9.38 -57.02
N SER A 494 28.81 -10.09 -58.01
CA SER A 494 28.68 -9.58 -59.38
C SER A 494 27.88 -8.27 -59.41
N THR A 495 28.01 -7.55 -60.52
CA THR A 495 26.99 -6.55 -60.88
C THR A 495 25.61 -7.22 -60.93
N CYS A 496 24.58 -6.47 -60.52
CA CYS A 496 23.21 -6.97 -60.57
C CYS A 496 22.77 -7.16 -62.02
N SER A 497 22.10 -8.28 -62.33
CA SER A 497 21.69 -8.62 -63.70
C SER A 497 20.68 -7.64 -64.33
N ARG A 498 20.04 -6.78 -63.53
CA ARG A 498 19.15 -5.70 -63.95
C ARG A 498 19.40 -4.45 -63.10
N SER A 499 19.20 -3.27 -63.67
CA SER A 499 19.33 -1.97 -62.99
C SER A 499 18.08 -1.53 -62.22
N CYS A 500 16.92 -2.11 -62.58
CA CYS A 500 15.61 -1.83 -62.00
C CYS A 500 14.60 -2.94 -62.36
N ASP A 501 13.43 -2.91 -61.73
CA ASP A 501 12.34 -3.91 -61.79
C ASP A 501 12.78 -5.33 -61.40
N GLY A 502 13.72 -5.43 -60.46
CA GLY A 502 14.19 -6.67 -59.85
C GLY A 502 15.20 -7.45 -60.69
N GLY A 503 16.29 -7.86 -60.08
CA GLY A 503 17.36 -8.66 -60.67
C GLY A 503 18.05 -9.54 -59.62
N TYR A 504 19.16 -10.15 -60.00
CA TYR A 504 19.97 -10.96 -59.10
C TYR A 504 21.46 -10.78 -59.35
N ARG A 505 22.26 -10.99 -58.32
CA ARG A 505 23.73 -11.02 -58.36
C ARG A 505 24.24 -12.37 -57.85
N VAL A 506 25.44 -12.76 -58.26
CA VAL A 506 26.07 -14.04 -57.91
C VAL A 506 27.50 -13.84 -57.45
N ARG A 507 28.04 -14.79 -56.70
CA ARG A 507 29.45 -14.86 -56.31
C ARG A 507 29.92 -16.31 -56.21
N GLU A 508 31.21 -16.52 -56.37
CA GLU A 508 31.83 -17.83 -56.15
C GLU A 508 32.10 -18.03 -54.66
N VAL A 509 31.96 -19.26 -54.19
CA VAL A 509 32.09 -19.64 -52.78
C VAL A 509 32.85 -20.96 -52.71
N CYS A 510 33.98 -20.98 -52.01
CA CYS A 510 34.91 -22.10 -51.94
C CYS A 510 35.42 -22.30 -50.52
N CYS A 511 35.51 -23.55 -50.07
CA CYS A 511 36.21 -23.90 -48.84
C CYS A 511 37.71 -24.06 -49.16
N LEU A 512 38.57 -23.36 -48.43
CA LEU A 512 40.02 -23.37 -48.62
C LEU A 512 40.73 -23.74 -47.32
N ALA A 513 41.85 -24.46 -47.44
CA ALA A 513 42.82 -24.66 -46.37
C ALA A 513 43.82 -23.49 -46.29
N ASP A 514 44.64 -23.44 -45.24
CA ASP A 514 45.56 -22.34 -44.92
C ASP A 514 46.63 -22.08 -46.00
N ASN A 515 46.85 -23.03 -46.92
CA ASN A 515 47.72 -22.93 -48.10
C ASN A 515 46.98 -22.49 -49.39
N VAL A 516 45.71 -22.06 -49.29
CA VAL A 516 44.83 -21.67 -50.39
C VAL A 516 44.47 -22.83 -51.36
N THR A 517 44.63 -24.10 -50.98
CA THR A 517 44.08 -25.21 -51.77
C THR A 517 42.61 -25.47 -51.43
N PRO A 518 41.74 -25.79 -52.41
CA PRO A 518 40.37 -26.27 -52.18
C PRO A 518 40.31 -27.46 -51.22
N SER A 519 39.28 -27.50 -50.38
CA SER A 519 39.04 -28.58 -49.43
C SER A 519 37.55 -28.83 -49.25
N ASP A 520 37.16 -30.09 -49.01
CA ASP A 520 35.77 -30.48 -48.72
C ASP A 520 35.50 -30.60 -47.20
N LEU A 521 36.43 -30.13 -46.36
CA LEU A 521 36.38 -30.32 -44.90
C LEU A 521 35.64 -29.21 -44.14
N CYS A 522 35.13 -28.17 -44.81
CA CYS A 522 34.31 -27.15 -44.17
C CYS A 522 32.90 -27.67 -43.88
N ASP A 523 32.26 -27.13 -42.84
CA ASP A 523 30.86 -27.42 -42.53
C ASP A 523 29.93 -26.86 -43.63
N PHE A 524 29.26 -27.75 -44.36
CA PHE A 524 28.29 -27.39 -45.40
C PHE A 524 27.10 -26.57 -44.88
N SER A 525 26.74 -26.68 -43.59
CA SER A 525 25.68 -25.87 -43.00
C SER A 525 26.07 -24.39 -42.83
N ALA A 526 27.37 -24.09 -42.86
CA ALA A 526 27.93 -22.74 -42.79
C ALA A 526 28.29 -22.14 -44.18
N THR A 527 27.89 -22.78 -45.29
CA THR A 527 28.21 -22.33 -46.65
C THR A 527 27.59 -20.96 -46.95
N PRO A 528 28.38 -19.93 -47.31
CA PRO A 528 27.84 -18.64 -47.72
C PRO A 528 26.93 -18.72 -48.96
N GLU A 529 25.86 -17.92 -49.00
CA GLU A 529 24.95 -17.85 -50.16
C GLU A 529 25.69 -17.37 -51.42
N SER A 530 25.50 -18.06 -52.55
CA SER A 530 26.14 -17.76 -53.83
C SER A 530 25.28 -16.92 -54.79
N ARG A 531 24.02 -16.62 -54.44
CA ARG A 531 23.08 -15.81 -55.24
C ARG A 531 22.17 -14.99 -54.32
N GLU A 532 21.94 -13.73 -54.70
CA GLU A 532 21.11 -12.76 -53.94
C GLU A 532 20.25 -11.93 -54.92
N GLU A 533 19.07 -11.47 -54.48
CA GLU A 533 18.23 -10.53 -55.24
C GLU A 533 18.72 -9.08 -55.09
N CYS A 534 18.53 -8.26 -56.12
CA CYS A 534 19.01 -6.88 -56.13
C CYS A 534 18.23 -5.98 -57.10
N ASN A 535 18.30 -4.67 -56.89
CA ASN A 535 17.69 -3.64 -57.75
C ASN A 535 16.16 -3.76 -57.93
N ASN A 536 15.45 -3.96 -56.83
CA ASN A 536 13.99 -4.11 -56.79
C ASN A 536 13.22 -2.76 -56.95
N GLN A 537 13.90 -1.63 -57.17
CA GLN A 537 13.29 -0.34 -57.51
C GLN A 537 12.72 -0.31 -58.94
N PRO A 538 11.59 0.38 -59.20
CA PRO A 538 11.01 0.48 -60.54
C PRO A 538 11.80 1.40 -61.48
N CYS A 539 11.80 1.10 -62.78
CA CYS A 539 12.48 1.91 -63.79
C CYS A 539 11.74 3.24 -64.08
N LEU A 540 12.47 4.35 -64.18
CA LEU A 540 11.93 5.67 -64.60
C LEU A 540 12.44 6.07 -65.99
N PRO A 541 11.60 6.66 -66.87
CA PRO A 541 12.02 7.16 -68.18
C PRO A 541 12.61 8.58 -68.10
N GLU A 542 13.79 8.79 -68.67
CA GLU A 542 14.44 10.11 -68.71
C GLU A 542 13.89 11.01 -69.82
N THR A 543 13.73 12.31 -69.51
CA THR A 543 13.27 13.33 -70.47
C THR A 543 14.41 14.19 -70.99
N VAL A 544 14.74 14.03 -72.27
CA VAL A 544 15.76 14.85 -72.96
C VAL A 544 15.19 16.24 -73.28
N SER A 545 15.99 17.29 -73.10
CA SER A 545 15.62 18.67 -73.48
C SER A 545 16.72 19.42 -74.23
N SER A 546 16.31 20.18 -75.25
CA SER A 546 17.13 21.14 -76.02
C SER A 546 18.38 20.60 -76.75
N CYS A 547 18.19 20.04 -77.95
CA CYS A 547 19.24 19.87 -78.95
C CYS A 547 18.82 20.52 -80.29
N SER A 548 19.75 21.14 -81.03
CA SER A 548 19.46 21.87 -82.28
C SER A 548 20.57 21.66 -83.32
N ASP A 549 20.28 21.92 -84.59
CA ASP A 549 21.25 21.78 -85.69
C ASP A 549 22.15 23.01 -85.81
N GLN A 550 23.45 22.79 -85.97
CA GLN A 550 24.46 23.85 -86.11
C GLN A 550 24.58 24.39 -87.55
N TYR A 551 24.11 23.66 -88.55
CA TYR A 551 24.32 24.00 -89.98
C TYR A 551 23.04 23.81 -90.80
N TYR A 552 22.73 24.79 -91.67
CA TYR A 552 21.49 24.81 -92.46
C TYR A 552 21.37 23.66 -93.48
N ASN A 553 22.49 23.04 -93.86
CA ASN A 553 22.54 21.92 -94.81
C ASN A 553 22.47 20.53 -94.14
N CYS A 554 22.13 20.44 -92.85
CA CYS A 554 21.99 19.17 -92.12
C CYS A 554 20.99 18.18 -92.76
N VAL A 555 20.03 18.64 -93.58
CA VAL A 555 19.14 17.74 -94.36
C VAL A 555 19.92 16.86 -95.37
N VAL A 556 21.07 17.31 -95.85
CA VAL A 556 21.94 16.53 -96.75
C VAL A 556 22.70 15.44 -95.99
N VAL A 557 23.10 15.72 -94.74
CA VAL A 557 23.73 14.74 -93.83
C VAL A 557 22.78 13.56 -93.54
N VAL A 558 21.49 13.87 -93.38
CA VAL A 558 20.39 12.91 -93.28
C VAL A 558 20.25 12.08 -94.56
N GLN A 559 20.14 12.72 -95.73
CA GLN A 559 19.98 12.04 -97.02
C GLN A 559 21.17 11.14 -97.37
N ALA A 560 22.39 11.56 -97.03
CA ALA A 560 23.62 10.79 -97.19
C ALA A 560 23.85 9.71 -96.10
N ARG A 561 22.91 9.56 -95.15
CA ARG A 561 22.97 8.62 -94.00
C ARG A 561 24.20 8.79 -93.08
N LEU A 562 24.80 9.98 -93.06
CA LEU A 562 26.04 10.26 -92.32
C LEU A 562 25.82 10.41 -90.80
N CYS A 563 24.58 10.45 -90.32
CA CYS A 563 24.19 10.49 -88.90
C CYS A 563 24.72 9.34 -88.02
N VAL A 564 25.30 8.29 -88.61
CA VAL A 564 25.99 7.21 -87.87
C VAL A 564 27.27 7.73 -87.21
N TYR A 565 27.98 8.68 -87.83
CA TYR A 565 29.23 9.21 -87.30
C TYR A 565 28.95 10.29 -86.25
N SER A 566 29.63 10.20 -85.10
CA SER A 566 29.42 11.08 -83.93
C SER A 566 29.48 12.57 -84.25
N TYR A 567 30.47 13.00 -85.05
CA TYR A 567 30.60 14.39 -85.49
C TYR A 567 29.31 14.94 -86.13
N TYR A 568 28.77 14.21 -87.11
CA TYR A 568 27.53 14.59 -87.78
C TYR A 568 26.30 14.44 -86.88
N ARG A 569 26.28 13.42 -86.01
CA ARG A 569 25.20 13.21 -85.03
C ARG A 569 25.11 14.34 -84.00
N THR A 570 26.22 14.99 -83.66
CA THR A 570 26.25 16.15 -82.75
C THR A 570 26.01 17.47 -83.49
N ALA A 571 26.62 17.68 -84.65
CA ALA A 571 26.45 18.91 -85.43
C ALA A 571 25.05 19.05 -86.07
N CYS A 572 24.39 17.93 -86.38
CA CYS A 572 23.05 17.85 -86.97
C CYS A 572 22.09 17.07 -86.05
N CYS A 573 22.09 17.42 -84.76
CA CYS A 573 21.37 16.71 -83.70
C CYS A 573 19.85 16.60 -83.91
N SER A 574 19.19 17.68 -84.31
CA SER A 574 17.75 17.73 -84.54
C SER A 574 17.38 16.98 -85.84
N SER A 575 18.15 17.18 -86.91
CA SER A 575 17.96 16.45 -88.17
C SER A 575 18.18 14.94 -88.02
N CYS A 576 19.20 14.51 -87.28
CA CYS A 576 19.54 13.09 -87.12
C CYS A 576 18.64 12.34 -86.12
N SER A 577 18.10 13.01 -85.10
CA SER A 577 17.24 12.38 -84.07
C SER A 577 15.86 11.94 -84.59
N VAL A 578 15.33 12.62 -85.61
CA VAL A 578 14.04 12.28 -86.24
C VAL A 578 14.06 10.89 -86.90
N ILE A 579 15.23 10.44 -87.40
CA ILE A 579 15.38 9.13 -88.06
C ILE A 579 15.38 7.98 -87.03
N THR A 580 15.95 8.20 -85.84
CA THR A 580 16.17 7.11 -84.86
C THR A 580 14.89 6.48 -84.31
N HIS A 581 13.73 7.12 -84.46
CA HIS A 581 12.45 6.58 -83.99
C HIS A 581 11.74 5.62 -84.99
N THR A 582 12.08 5.63 -86.28
CA THR A 582 11.32 4.86 -87.30
C THR A 582 11.91 3.49 -87.64
N HIS A 583 13.13 3.19 -87.18
CA HIS A 583 13.88 1.99 -87.63
C HIS A 583 13.93 0.84 -86.60
N SER A 584 13.43 1.02 -85.38
CA SER A 584 13.55 0.05 -84.28
C SER A 584 12.40 -0.97 -84.18
N SER A 585 11.42 -0.91 -85.08
CA SER A 585 10.16 -1.67 -84.96
C SER A 585 10.06 -2.92 -85.85
N ARG A 586 11.18 -3.60 -86.17
CA ARG A 586 11.12 -4.78 -87.06
C ARG A 586 12.22 -5.86 -86.98
N THR A 587 12.45 -6.45 -85.80
CA THR A 587 12.95 -7.84 -85.71
C THR A 587 12.56 -8.53 -84.40
N THR A 588 11.58 -9.43 -84.46
CA THR A 588 11.24 -10.39 -83.41
C THR A 588 11.45 -11.81 -83.93
N SER A 589 12.32 -12.61 -83.31
CA SER A 589 12.39 -14.05 -83.59
C SER A 589 13.15 -14.85 -82.52
N ALA A 590 12.52 -15.94 -82.07
CA ALA A 590 13.11 -17.15 -81.49
C ALA A 590 14.09 -17.01 -80.30
N GLY A 591 13.60 -17.37 -79.11
CA GLY A 591 14.43 -18.09 -78.15
C GLY A 591 14.47 -19.59 -78.48
N ILE A 592 15.49 -20.29 -78.00
CA ILE A 592 15.59 -21.76 -77.97
C ILE A 592 16.05 -22.16 -76.56
N ASP A 593 15.53 -23.26 -76.05
CA ASP A 593 15.58 -23.69 -74.64
C ASP A 593 16.49 -24.93 -74.44
N PHE A 594 16.55 -25.45 -73.21
CA PHE A 594 17.18 -26.71 -72.76
C PHE A 594 18.72 -26.69 -72.49
N PRO A 595 19.25 -27.61 -71.63
CA PRO A 595 18.84 -27.78 -70.22
C PRO A 595 20.00 -28.12 -69.23
N ARG A 596 19.97 -27.56 -68.02
CA ARG A 596 20.13 -28.30 -66.75
C ARG A 596 19.87 -27.42 -65.53
#